data_AF-A0A3M1WFH6-F1
#
_entry.id   AF-A0A3M1WFH6-F1
#
_cell.length_a   1.000
_cell.length_b   1.000
_cell.length_c   1.000
_cell.angle_alpha   90.00
_cell.angle_beta   90.00
_cell.angle_gamma   90.00
#
_symmetry.space_group_name_H-M   'P 1'
#
loop_
_entity.id
_entity.type
_entity.pdbx_description
1 polymer ?
#
loop_
_entity_poly.entity_id
_entity_poly.type
_entity_poly.pdbx_seq_one_letter_code
_entity_poly.pdbx_strand_id
1 'polypeptide(L)'
;MGWLMTGFSWSVAGPGSAEPVPIVDFSAMRRPGSPQVDLLDAHEAVLVRDQQPGFGQIDDVPTAPGDILLRPLLGERRILFVLVYYPGEEEPLLTEEGARQVAEVVKEGLERNSYGRATFTIDVTPPLPMPQPVAYYQNGPTLVRVRADALQMARREGFAVEDYDRAVIFSPKIWPYATGQGTLNGHTALVGCGWCPYLVLHELGHTFDWMHANFWRVTTGSPISPDGREIEYGDPFDIMGDQLKGRRRSFHHYNPWFKSRVGWIPPTNILNVTWSGAITVTIRALERTPQPGPDVTEYTAVRIPRNSRQDYWLFYRAEEPYASDGLIITWGARSNIPASILLDMTPGSQEEDWQDVELGIGQTFTDPAAGVEITLLEKSVNALRVRVAVESRVVDRLPVIDVVSPGGDRVVAGAVRYEVTAYDPDVRAVNGSGIERVELYLHALDDPLIASLRRGQEPPHPVMTMTRTAPPYVLEVQTEGDAEIPDGIYALVVTAIGRDGGRNTIWFPHIIDNTGPSF
;
A
#
# COMPACT_ATOMS: atom_id res chain seq x y z
N MET A 1 40.84 18.98 33.76
CA MET A 1 40.47 20.09 34.66
C MET A 1 38.96 20.03 34.88
N GLY A 2 38.51 19.94 36.13
CA GLY A 2 37.15 20.34 36.55
C GLY A 2 36.02 19.29 36.45
N TRP A 3 35.56 18.85 37.62
CA TRP A 3 34.42 17.97 37.92
C TRP A 3 33.04 18.62 37.70
N LEU A 4 31.96 17.81 37.56
CA LEU A 4 30.87 17.69 38.55
C LEU A 4 29.74 16.76 38.07
N MET A 5 29.61 15.60 38.74
CA MET A 5 28.34 14.88 38.87
C MET A 5 27.61 15.44 40.08
N THR A 6 26.32 15.77 39.94
CA THR A 6 25.39 15.95 41.05
C THR A 6 24.09 15.24 40.73
N GLY A 7 23.68 14.35 41.64
CA GLY A 7 22.48 13.52 41.52
C GLY A 7 21.18 14.29 41.76
N PHE A 8 20.08 13.63 41.39
CA PHE A 8 18.73 14.02 41.76
C PHE A 8 18.10 12.99 42.69
N SER A 9 17.45 13.51 43.73
CA SER A 9 16.73 12.84 44.78
C SER A 9 15.39 12.27 44.30
N TRP A 10 14.99 11.14 44.88
CA TRP A 10 13.65 10.59 44.75
C TRP A 10 12.63 11.42 45.54
N SER A 11 11.54 11.82 44.90
CA SER A 11 10.28 12.14 45.57
C SER A 11 9.19 11.19 45.08
N VAL A 12 8.43 10.67 46.03
CA VAL A 12 7.30 9.77 45.80
C VAL A 12 6.08 10.64 45.49
N ALA A 13 5.45 10.42 44.33
CA ALA A 13 4.11 10.93 44.01
C ALA A 13 3.24 9.79 43.46
N GLY A 14 1.99 9.72 43.94
CA GLY A 14 1.01 8.65 43.68
C GLY A 14 0.39 8.67 42.27
N PRO A 15 -0.57 7.76 42.00
CA PRO A 15 -0.95 7.35 40.66
C PRO A 15 -1.92 8.34 40.02
N GLY A 16 -1.56 8.92 38.87
CA GLY A 16 -2.50 9.73 38.10
C GLY A 16 -1.89 10.85 37.25
N SER A 17 -0.86 10.57 36.46
CA SER A 17 -0.49 11.42 35.31
C SER A 17 0.40 10.60 34.36
N ALA A 18 -0.11 10.31 33.16
CA ALA A 18 0.73 9.83 32.07
C ALA A 18 1.62 11.01 31.63
N GLU A 19 2.90 10.98 31.97
CA GLU A 19 3.87 11.91 31.37
C GLU A 19 4.05 11.60 29.89
N PRO A 20 4.21 12.61 29.02
CA PRO A 20 4.57 12.39 27.62
C PRO A 20 5.94 11.70 27.54
N VAL A 21 6.01 10.61 26.77
CA VAL A 21 7.26 9.90 26.49
C VAL A 21 8.23 10.90 25.82
N PRO A 22 9.47 11.07 26.33
CA PRO A 22 10.41 12.00 25.73
C PRO A 22 10.82 11.53 24.34
N ILE A 23 10.75 12.45 23.37
CA ILE A 23 11.36 12.29 22.04
C ILE A 23 12.87 12.18 22.26
N VAL A 24 13.45 11.01 21.94
CA VAL A 24 14.89 10.80 22.14
C VAL A 24 15.68 11.56 21.06
N ASP A 25 16.54 12.49 21.50
CA ASP A 25 17.47 13.22 20.62
C ASP A 25 18.76 12.42 20.43
N PHE A 26 18.92 11.80 19.26
CA PHE A 26 20.08 10.98 18.90
C PHE A 26 21.08 11.69 17.98
N SER A 27 21.13 13.03 18.01
CA SER A 27 22.08 13.82 17.20
C SER A 27 23.57 13.47 17.42
N ALA A 28 23.91 12.76 18.49
CA ALA A 28 25.27 12.36 18.84
C ALA A 28 25.78 11.04 18.22
N MET A 29 24.96 10.26 17.50
CA MET A 29 25.36 8.94 16.97
C MET A 29 25.82 8.96 15.48
N ARG A 30 26.35 10.09 15.01
CA ARG A 30 26.75 10.29 13.60
C ARG A 30 28.24 9.97 13.39
N ARG A 31 28.59 9.36 12.25
CA ARG A 31 29.93 9.50 11.68
C ARG A 31 30.09 10.94 11.15
N PRO A 32 31.18 11.66 11.49
CA PRO A 32 31.50 12.91 10.83
C PRO A 32 31.76 12.64 9.33
N GLY A 33 30.99 13.27 8.45
CA GLY A 33 31.24 13.24 7.00
C GLY A 33 30.36 12.32 6.14
N SER A 34 29.35 11.65 6.69
CA SER A 34 28.32 11.01 5.85
C SER A 34 27.52 12.09 5.11
N PRO A 35 27.49 12.12 3.76
CA PRO A 35 26.77 13.13 3.02
C PRO A 35 25.28 13.05 3.35
N GLN A 36 24.72 14.18 3.77
CA GLN A 36 23.28 14.37 3.85
C GLN A 36 22.80 14.45 2.40
N VAL A 37 22.33 13.34 1.84
CA VAL A 37 21.59 13.42 0.58
C VAL A 37 20.25 14.05 0.93
N ASP A 38 19.99 15.24 0.41
CA ASP A 38 18.64 15.78 0.27
C ASP A 38 17.88 14.79 -0.62
N LEU A 39 17.24 13.80 0.00
CA LEU A 39 16.54 12.72 -0.70
C LEU A 39 15.20 13.26 -1.20
N LEU A 40 15.27 14.01 -2.30
CA LEU A 40 14.17 14.44 -3.15
C LEU A 40 13.96 13.51 -4.36
N ASP A 41 14.54 12.30 -4.30
CA ASP A 41 14.49 11.35 -5.40
C ASP A 41 13.19 10.55 -5.35
N ALA A 42 12.30 10.86 -6.29
CA ALA A 42 11.04 10.18 -6.57
C ALA A 42 11.12 8.68 -6.29
N HIS A 43 10.26 8.19 -5.40
CA HIS A 43 10.10 6.77 -5.15
C HIS A 43 9.45 6.13 -6.39
N GLU A 44 9.62 4.83 -6.62
CA GLU A 44 8.86 4.13 -7.65
C GLU A 44 8.46 2.76 -7.11
N ALA A 45 7.18 2.41 -7.27
CA ALA A 45 6.72 1.06 -7.07
C ALA A 45 6.99 0.25 -8.34
N VAL A 46 7.86 -0.76 -8.28
CA VAL A 46 8.07 -1.67 -9.41
C VAL A 46 7.22 -2.93 -9.19
N LEU A 47 6.45 -3.27 -10.22
CA LEU A 47 5.79 -4.57 -10.34
C LEU A 47 6.86 -5.64 -10.62
N VAL A 48 7.49 -6.18 -9.57
CA VAL A 48 8.20 -7.47 -9.65
C VAL A 48 7.48 -8.43 -8.72
N ARG A 49 6.66 -9.33 -9.27
CA ARG A 49 6.00 -10.36 -8.47
C ARG A 49 6.77 -11.66 -8.59
N ASP A 50 7.15 -12.21 -7.45
CA ASP A 50 7.73 -13.54 -7.35
C ASP A 50 6.67 -14.51 -6.82
N GLN A 51 6.66 -15.72 -7.35
CA GLN A 51 5.82 -16.82 -6.87
C GLN A 51 6.38 -17.33 -5.53
N GLN A 52 5.54 -17.84 -4.60
CA GLN A 52 5.88 -18.90 -3.62
C GLN A 52 4.63 -19.32 -2.79
N PRO A 53 4.61 -20.57 -2.25
CA PRO A 53 3.39 -21.34 -2.03
C PRO A 53 2.84 -21.31 -0.61
N GLY A 54 1.51 -21.34 -0.52
CA GLY A 54 0.75 -21.91 0.59
C GLY A 54 0.93 -21.26 1.98
N PHE A 55 0.06 -20.31 2.32
CA PHE A 55 -0.26 -20.01 3.73
C PHE A 55 -1.69 -20.46 4.04
N GLY A 56 -1.81 -21.17 5.17
CA GLY A 56 -2.99 -21.92 5.58
C GLY A 56 -4.29 -21.12 5.58
N GLN A 57 -5.34 -21.85 5.17
CA GLN A 57 -6.76 -21.56 5.30
C GLN A 57 -7.06 -20.64 6.50
N ILE A 58 -7.32 -19.36 6.22
CA ILE A 58 -7.89 -18.43 7.20
C ILE A 58 -9.40 -18.64 7.14
N ASP A 59 -9.99 -19.05 8.25
CA ASP A 59 -11.43 -19.24 8.40
C ASP A 59 -12.20 -18.02 7.88
N ASP A 60 -13.22 -18.29 7.07
CA ASP A 60 -14.10 -17.33 6.39
C ASP A 60 -14.62 -16.25 7.35
N VAL A 61 -14.03 -15.05 7.30
CA VAL A 61 -14.71 -13.83 7.75
C VAL A 61 -15.56 -13.37 6.57
N PRO A 62 -16.89 -13.32 6.68
CA PRO A 62 -17.75 -12.93 5.57
C PRO A 62 -17.52 -11.46 5.23
N THR A 63 -16.74 -11.20 4.19
CA THR A 63 -16.64 -9.88 3.54
C THR A 63 -17.84 -9.72 2.61
N ALA A 64 -18.34 -8.49 2.47
CA ALA A 64 -19.43 -8.23 1.54
C ALA A 64 -18.94 -8.49 0.10
N PRO A 65 -19.78 -9.04 -0.80
CA PRO A 65 -19.38 -9.27 -2.19
C PRO A 65 -18.97 -7.94 -2.86
N GLY A 66 -17.70 -7.84 -3.27
CA GLY A 66 -17.08 -6.64 -3.84
C GLY A 66 -16.06 -5.91 -2.94
N ASP A 67 -15.78 -6.43 -1.74
CA ASP A 67 -14.68 -5.93 -0.91
C ASP A 67 -13.32 -6.45 -1.41
N ILE A 68 -12.33 -5.54 -1.35
CA ILE A 68 -10.91 -5.76 -1.64
C ILE A 68 -10.45 -7.05 -0.94
N LEU A 69 -9.73 -7.94 -1.64
CA LEU A 69 -9.10 -9.12 -1.06
C LEU A 69 -8.25 -8.66 0.15
N LEU A 70 -8.80 -8.83 1.35
CA LEU A 70 -8.07 -8.61 2.59
C LEU A 70 -6.95 -9.63 2.60
N ARG A 71 -5.71 -9.14 2.66
CA ARG A 71 -4.53 -9.97 2.95
C ARG A 71 -4.11 -9.63 4.38
N PRO A 72 -4.68 -10.30 5.40
CA PRO A 72 -4.48 -9.87 6.77
C PRO A 72 -3.01 -9.98 7.17
N LEU A 73 -2.42 -8.86 7.59
CA LEU A 73 -1.08 -8.83 8.16
C LEU A 73 -1.22 -8.71 9.68
N LEU A 74 -1.59 -9.84 10.30
CA LEU A 74 -1.92 -9.96 11.72
C LEU A 74 -1.01 -10.96 12.42
N GLY A 75 -0.91 -10.90 13.74
CA GLY A 75 -0.09 -11.81 14.53
C GLY A 75 1.42 -11.58 14.36
N GLU A 76 2.21 -12.60 14.68
CA GLU A 76 3.67 -12.53 14.55
C GLU A 76 4.09 -12.51 13.08
N ARG A 77 4.99 -11.59 12.75
CA ARG A 77 5.56 -11.39 11.42
C ARG A 77 7.07 -11.28 11.49
N ARG A 78 7.75 -11.82 10.49
CA ARG A 78 9.21 -11.85 10.41
C ARG A 78 9.69 -11.08 9.19
N ILE A 79 10.66 -10.20 9.39
CA ILE A 79 11.30 -9.43 8.33
C ILE A 79 12.81 -9.69 8.37
N LEU A 80 13.43 -9.90 7.21
CA LEU A 80 14.88 -10.03 7.10
C LEU A 80 15.49 -8.77 6.50
N PHE A 81 16.39 -8.11 7.22
CA PHE A 81 17.23 -7.04 6.67
C PHE A 81 18.53 -7.64 6.14
N VAL A 82 18.74 -7.51 4.83
CA VAL A 82 19.90 -8.03 4.12
C VAL A 82 20.82 -6.88 3.74
N LEU A 83 22.02 -6.88 4.31
CA LEU A 83 23.03 -5.84 4.05
C LEU A 83 23.98 -6.33 2.97
N VAL A 84 24.13 -5.59 1.87
CA VAL A 84 25.03 -5.98 0.77
C VAL A 84 26.04 -4.92 0.40
N TYR A 85 27.17 -5.35 -0.15
CA TYR A 85 28.21 -4.50 -0.74
C TYR A 85 28.83 -5.19 -1.95
N TYR A 86 29.37 -4.41 -2.89
CA TYR A 86 29.87 -4.92 -4.17
C TYR A 86 31.40 -5.06 -4.18
N PRO A 87 31.96 -5.97 -5.02
CA PRO A 87 33.40 -6.07 -5.23
C PRO A 87 34.02 -4.72 -5.59
N GLY A 88 35.06 -4.33 -4.84
CA GLY A 88 35.75 -3.05 -5.00
C GLY A 88 35.23 -1.92 -4.09
N GLU A 89 34.17 -2.16 -3.33
CA GLU A 89 33.72 -1.27 -2.26
C GLU A 89 34.45 -1.58 -0.95
N GLU A 90 34.79 -0.54 -0.18
CA GLU A 90 35.51 -0.68 1.09
C GLU A 90 34.58 -1.07 2.26
N GLU A 91 33.33 -0.58 2.26
CA GLU A 91 32.33 -0.81 3.34
C GLU A 91 30.89 -0.81 2.78
N PRO A 92 29.95 -1.53 3.42
CA PRO A 92 28.51 -1.46 3.11
C PRO A 92 27.89 -0.09 3.44
N LEU A 93 26.70 0.20 2.89
CA LEU A 93 25.94 1.43 3.19
C LEU A 93 25.62 1.65 4.67
N LEU A 94 25.42 0.55 5.40
CA LEU A 94 24.99 0.55 6.78
C LEU A 94 25.77 -0.53 7.53
N THR A 95 26.27 -0.18 8.71
CA THR A 95 26.85 -1.18 9.62
C THR A 95 25.76 -2.08 10.17
N GLU A 96 26.12 -3.28 10.63
CA GLU A 96 25.15 -4.17 11.27
C GLU A 96 24.46 -3.51 12.47
N GLU A 97 25.21 -2.77 13.30
CA GLU A 97 24.65 -2.01 14.42
C GLU A 97 23.66 -0.94 13.95
N GLY A 98 24.01 -0.19 12.90
CA GLY A 98 23.11 0.81 12.32
C GLY A 98 21.84 0.17 11.76
N ALA A 99 21.94 -1.00 11.14
CA ALA A 99 20.80 -1.75 10.62
C ALA A 99 19.88 -2.27 11.74
N ARG A 100 20.44 -2.74 12.86
CA ARG A 100 19.67 -3.12 14.05
C ARG A 100 18.93 -1.92 14.65
N GLN A 101 19.57 -0.75 14.69
CA GLN A 101 18.91 0.48 15.13
C GLN A 101 17.78 0.91 14.16
N VAL A 102 17.95 0.79 12.84
CA VAL A 102 16.85 1.02 11.87
C VAL A 102 15.72 0.01 12.10
N ALA A 103 16.06 -1.26 12.34
CA ALA A 103 15.10 -2.33 12.57
C ALA A 103 14.20 -2.05 13.79
N GLU A 104 14.76 -1.61 14.91
CA GLU A 104 13.97 -1.25 16.09
C GLU A 104 12.97 -0.13 15.80
N VAL A 105 13.39 0.88 15.06
CA VAL A 105 12.55 2.02 14.69
C VAL A 105 11.44 1.62 13.71
N VAL A 106 11.76 0.77 12.73
CA VAL A 106 10.78 0.20 11.79
C VAL A 106 9.77 -0.68 12.52
N LYS A 107 10.23 -1.54 13.44
CA LYS A 107 9.39 -2.37 14.30
C LYS A 107 8.42 -1.51 15.11
N GLU A 108 8.91 -0.49 15.80
CA GLU A 108 8.06 0.45 16.55
C GLU A 108 7.01 1.10 15.64
N GLY A 109 7.41 1.55 14.44
CA GLY A 109 6.51 2.15 13.46
C GLY A 109 5.39 1.22 13.00
N LEU A 110 5.70 -0.04 12.70
CA LEU A 110 4.73 -1.05 12.27
C LEU A 110 3.80 -1.48 13.42
N GLU A 111 4.34 -1.69 14.62
CA GLU A 111 3.56 -2.09 15.80
C GLU A 111 2.60 -0.97 16.25
N ARG A 112 3.06 0.29 16.24
CA ARG A 112 2.22 1.46 16.49
C ARG A 112 1.09 1.57 15.45
N ASN A 113 1.42 1.39 14.17
CA ASN A 113 0.44 1.51 13.10
C ASN A 113 -0.60 0.38 13.08
N SER A 114 -0.21 -0.83 13.51
CA SER A 114 -1.08 -2.00 13.58
C SER A 114 -1.91 -2.09 14.86
N TYR A 115 -1.72 -1.15 15.80
CA TYR A 115 -2.38 -1.15 17.11
C TYR A 115 -2.11 -2.44 17.91
N GLY A 116 -0.92 -3.01 17.76
CA GLY A 116 -0.55 -4.29 18.37
C GLY A 116 -1.27 -5.52 17.80
N ARG A 117 -1.99 -5.37 16.67
CA ARG A 117 -2.60 -6.52 15.98
C ARG A 117 -1.60 -7.33 15.17
N ALA A 118 -0.42 -6.77 14.92
CA ALA A 118 0.75 -7.48 14.43
C ALA A 118 1.96 -7.15 15.30
N THR A 119 2.81 -8.15 15.50
CA THR A 119 4.11 -8.01 16.17
C THR A 119 5.20 -8.39 15.18
N PHE A 120 6.33 -7.69 15.21
CA PHE A 120 7.36 -7.86 14.20
C PHE A 120 8.70 -8.28 14.82
N THR A 121 9.28 -9.36 14.31
CA THR A 121 10.67 -9.73 14.55
C THR A 121 11.47 -9.38 13.30
N ILE A 122 12.51 -8.55 13.45
CA ILE A 122 13.37 -8.14 12.34
C ILE A 122 14.77 -8.68 12.58
N ASP A 123 15.18 -9.66 11.77
CA ASP A 123 16.54 -10.20 11.80
C ASP A 123 17.43 -9.41 10.83
N VAL A 124 18.72 -9.28 11.16
CA VAL A 124 19.69 -8.50 10.38
C VAL A 124 20.87 -9.41 10.02
N THR A 125 21.22 -9.50 8.73
CA THR A 125 22.40 -10.23 8.28
C THR A 125 23.68 -9.46 8.63
N PRO A 126 24.84 -10.13 8.76
CA PRO A 126 26.11 -9.43 8.59
C PRO A 126 26.18 -8.84 7.17
N PRO A 127 27.08 -7.88 6.89
CA PRO A 127 27.32 -7.41 5.52
C PRO A 127 27.75 -8.55 4.59
N LEU A 128 27.04 -8.71 3.47
CA LEU A 128 27.23 -9.80 2.52
C LEU A 128 27.91 -9.30 1.24
N PRO A 129 29.03 -9.89 0.81
CA PRO A 129 29.67 -9.56 -0.45
C PRO A 129 28.82 -10.07 -1.62
N MET A 130 28.44 -9.18 -2.52
CA MET A 130 27.77 -9.54 -3.77
C MET A 130 28.75 -10.28 -4.71
N PRO A 131 28.29 -11.33 -5.43
CA PRO A 131 29.17 -12.18 -6.24
C PRO A 131 29.71 -11.49 -7.51
N GLN A 132 29.02 -10.46 -7.98
CA GLN A 132 29.34 -9.72 -9.21
C GLN A 132 29.62 -8.24 -8.92
N PRO A 133 30.39 -7.52 -9.76
CA PRO A 133 30.56 -6.07 -9.65
C PRO A 133 29.31 -5.30 -10.09
N VAL A 134 29.19 -4.03 -9.68
CA VAL A 134 28.06 -3.14 -10.03
C VAL A 134 27.70 -3.17 -11.53
N ALA A 135 28.71 -3.16 -12.40
CA ALA A 135 28.52 -3.17 -13.85
C ALA A 135 27.72 -4.39 -14.38
N TYR A 136 27.80 -5.53 -13.70
CA TYR A 136 27.01 -6.72 -14.05
C TYR A 136 25.52 -6.49 -13.81
N TYR A 137 25.15 -5.93 -12.66
CA TYR A 137 23.74 -5.70 -12.32
C TYR A 137 23.12 -4.62 -13.20
N GLN A 138 23.86 -3.54 -13.47
CA GLN A 138 23.40 -2.45 -14.32
C GLN A 138 23.20 -2.85 -15.79
N ASN A 139 23.87 -3.91 -16.26
CA ASN A 139 23.73 -4.42 -17.62
C ASN A 139 22.59 -5.45 -17.74
N GLY A 140 21.39 -5.09 -17.27
CA GLY A 140 20.19 -5.95 -17.31
C GLY A 140 19.11 -5.53 -16.31
N PRO A 141 18.20 -6.44 -15.92
CA PRO A 141 17.15 -6.14 -14.94
C PRO A 141 17.76 -6.01 -13.54
N THR A 142 18.29 -4.82 -13.24
CA THR A 142 19.11 -4.52 -12.04
C THR A 142 18.48 -5.03 -10.75
N LEU A 143 17.24 -4.65 -10.45
CA LEU A 143 16.59 -4.97 -9.18
C LEU A 143 16.38 -6.48 -9.00
N VAL A 144 16.03 -7.18 -10.08
CA VAL A 144 15.82 -8.64 -10.07
C VAL A 144 17.13 -9.35 -9.75
N ARG A 145 18.23 -8.95 -10.41
CA ARG A 145 19.56 -9.55 -10.19
C ARG A 145 20.09 -9.27 -8.78
N VAL A 146 19.97 -8.03 -8.31
CA VAL A 146 20.38 -7.66 -6.93
C VAL A 146 19.61 -8.49 -5.91
N ARG A 147 18.28 -8.60 -6.06
CA ARG A 147 17.45 -9.42 -5.17
C ARG A 147 17.88 -10.88 -5.16
N ALA A 148 18.02 -11.49 -6.34
CA ALA A 148 18.37 -12.90 -6.46
C ALA A 148 19.71 -13.23 -5.76
N ASP A 149 20.74 -12.45 -6.06
CA ASP A 149 22.08 -12.67 -5.50
C ASP A 149 22.12 -12.33 -4.00
N ALA A 150 21.48 -11.25 -3.54
CA ALA A 150 21.44 -10.87 -2.13
C ALA A 150 20.77 -11.96 -1.27
N LEU A 151 19.62 -12.48 -1.71
CA LEU A 151 18.92 -13.56 -1.00
C LEU A 151 19.70 -14.88 -1.07
N GLN A 152 20.40 -15.17 -2.17
CA GLN A 152 21.30 -16.32 -2.25
C GLN A 152 22.45 -16.19 -1.23
N MET A 153 23.05 -15.00 -1.11
CA MET A 153 24.11 -14.76 -0.14
C MET A 153 23.60 -14.89 1.31
N ALA A 154 22.39 -14.41 1.60
CA ALA A 154 21.77 -14.60 2.91
C ALA A 154 21.54 -16.09 3.24
N ARG A 155 21.09 -16.90 2.27
CA ARG A 155 20.98 -18.36 2.42
C ARG A 155 22.32 -19.02 2.75
N ARG A 156 23.40 -18.60 2.09
CA ARG A 156 24.76 -19.12 2.36
C ARG A 156 25.26 -18.78 3.76
N GLU A 157 24.82 -17.65 4.31
CA GLU A 157 25.09 -17.23 5.68
C GLU A 157 24.17 -17.93 6.72
N GLY A 158 23.31 -18.85 6.28
CA GLY A 158 22.48 -19.68 7.16
C GLY A 158 21.10 -19.10 7.47
N PHE A 159 20.69 -18.01 6.83
CA PHE A 159 19.33 -17.50 6.94
C PHE A 159 18.38 -18.31 6.04
N ALA A 160 17.38 -18.96 6.63
CA ALA A 160 16.27 -19.55 5.91
C ALA A 160 15.34 -18.42 5.42
N VAL A 161 15.70 -17.78 4.30
CA VAL A 161 15.01 -16.56 3.82
C VAL A 161 13.53 -16.76 3.52
N GLU A 162 13.11 -18.02 3.34
CA GLU A 162 11.72 -18.44 3.10
C GLU A 162 10.87 -18.42 4.39
N ASP A 163 11.49 -18.42 5.57
CA ASP A 163 10.79 -18.33 6.86
C ASP A 163 10.40 -16.88 7.24
N TYR A 164 10.78 -15.92 6.40
CA TYR A 164 10.48 -14.51 6.59
C TYR A 164 9.32 -14.08 5.70
N ASP A 165 8.35 -13.36 6.28
CA ASP A 165 7.25 -12.78 5.51
C ASP A 165 7.80 -11.80 4.47
N ARG A 166 8.82 -11.01 4.81
CA ARG A 166 9.41 -9.98 3.94
C ARG A 166 10.92 -9.86 4.08
N ALA A 167 11.58 -9.33 3.06
CA ALA A 167 12.99 -8.95 3.10
C ALA A 167 13.20 -7.49 2.68
N VAL A 168 14.12 -6.80 3.34
CA VAL A 168 14.58 -5.45 2.96
C VAL A 168 16.07 -5.54 2.65
N ILE A 169 16.45 -5.26 1.41
CA ILE A 169 17.82 -5.32 0.93
C ILE A 169 18.41 -3.91 0.93
N PHE A 170 19.39 -3.67 1.80
CA PHE A 170 20.18 -2.45 1.82
C PHE A 170 21.36 -2.60 0.87
N SER A 171 21.31 -1.88 -0.26
CA SER A 171 22.31 -1.91 -1.32
C SER A 171 22.69 -0.49 -1.70
N PRO A 172 23.95 -0.16 -2.00
CA PRO A 172 24.29 1.04 -2.75
C PRO A 172 23.31 1.28 -3.90
N LYS A 173 22.83 2.52 -4.08
CA LYS A 173 21.90 2.88 -5.16
C LYS A 173 22.61 2.76 -6.49
N ILE A 174 22.42 1.63 -7.16
CA ILE A 174 23.02 1.32 -8.47
C ILE A 174 22.01 1.40 -9.62
N TRP A 175 20.79 1.89 -9.36
CA TRP A 175 19.71 2.07 -10.32
C TRP A 175 19.40 3.57 -10.52
N PRO A 176 18.87 3.97 -11.70
CA PRO A 176 18.88 5.39 -12.12
C PRO A 176 17.68 6.23 -11.66
N TYR A 177 16.73 5.68 -10.89
CA TYR A 177 15.46 6.33 -10.53
C TYR A 177 15.39 6.63 -9.02
N ALA A 178 14.58 5.87 -8.29
CA ALA A 178 14.30 6.07 -6.87
C ALA A 178 15.43 5.69 -5.91
N THR A 179 15.38 6.16 -4.67
CA THR A 179 16.28 5.66 -3.60
C THR A 179 15.74 4.40 -2.92
N GLY A 180 14.46 4.12 -3.03
CA GLY A 180 13.83 2.88 -2.55
C GLY A 180 12.95 2.28 -3.63
N GLN A 181 12.78 0.96 -3.57
CA GLN A 181 12.04 0.18 -4.55
C GLN A 181 11.35 -1.00 -3.85
N GLY A 182 10.06 -0.90 -3.62
CA GLY A 182 9.23 -1.94 -3.03
C GLY A 182 8.44 -2.70 -4.09
N THR A 183 8.43 -4.02 -4.00
CA THR A 183 7.62 -4.84 -4.92
C THR A 183 6.15 -4.83 -4.53
N LEU A 184 5.26 -4.38 -5.43
CA LEU A 184 3.81 -4.52 -5.23
C LEU A 184 3.41 -5.99 -5.13
N ASN A 185 2.67 -6.35 -4.08
CA ASN A 185 2.28 -7.75 -3.79
C ASN A 185 3.46 -8.72 -3.60
N GLY A 186 4.70 -8.23 -3.51
CA GLY A 186 5.89 -9.08 -3.43
C GLY A 186 6.50 -9.12 -2.03
N HIS A 187 7.58 -9.89 -1.91
CA HIS A 187 8.25 -10.14 -0.64
C HIS A 187 9.37 -9.15 -0.31
N THR A 188 9.79 -8.29 -1.24
CA THR A 188 11.08 -7.62 -1.12
C THR A 188 11.01 -6.11 -1.35
N ALA A 189 11.73 -5.37 -0.50
CA ALA A 189 12.06 -3.97 -0.71
C ALA A 189 13.57 -3.84 -0.93
N LEU A 190 14.00 -2.94 -1.81
CA LEU A 190 15.39 -2.54 -1.98
C LEU A 190 15.53 -1.08 -1.53
N VAL A 191 16.56 -0.80 -0.74
CA VAL A 191 16.77 0.50 -0.10
C VAL A 191 18.21 0.95 -0.35
N GLY A 192 18.32 2.13 -0.97
CA GLY A 192 19.55 2.77 -1.43
C GLY A 192 20.21 3.73 -0.44
N CYS A 193 19.76 3.74 0.82
CA CYS A 193 20.22 4.66 1.85
C CYS A 193 20.63 3.92 3.13
N GLY A 194 21.53 4.54 3.91
CA GLY A 194 21.93 4.04 5.23
C GLY A 194 20.83 4.24 6.29
N TRP A 195 20.82 5.39 6.97
CA TRP A 195 19.84 5.69 8.03
C TRP A 195 18.53 6.29 7.49
N CYS A 196 17.57 5.44 7.14
CA CYS A 196 16.31 5.85 6.52
C CYS A 196 15.08 5.00 6.92
N PRO A 197 14.73 4.91 8.22
CA PRO A 197 13.62 4.08 8.69
C PRO A 197 12.26 4.43 8.06
N TYR A 198 12.00 5.71 7.74
CA TYR A 198 10.78 6.09 7.03
C TYR A 198 10.71 5.48 5.63
N LEU A 199 11.81 5.51 4.88
CA LEU A 199 11.86 4.91 3.55
C LEU A 199 11.62 3.40 3.65
N VAL A 200 12.24 2.74 4.63
CA VAL A 200 12.02 1.31 4.86
C VAL A 200 10.53 1.01 5.12
N LEU A 201 9.84 1.84 5.92
CA LEU A 201 8.40 1.70 6.15
C LEU A 201 7.59 1.91 4.86
N HIS A 202 7.90 2.95 4.08
CA HIS A 202 7.27 3.22 2.79
C HIS A 202 7.40 2.03 1.83
N GLU A 203 8.63 1.54 1.64
CA GLU A 203 8.87 0.42 0.73
C GLU A 203 8.26 -0.89 1.23
N LEU A 204 8.20 -1.11 2.55
CA LEU A 204 7.44 -2.22 3.13
C LEU A 204 5.94 -2.11 2.83
N GLY A 205 5.38 -0.89 2.80
CA GLY A 205 4.00 -0.66 2.38
C GLY A 205 3.70 -1.20 0.98
N HIS A 206 4.61 -1.02 0.02
CA HIS A 206 4.47 -1.63 -1.31
C HIS A 206 4.40 -3.16 -1.26
N THR A 207 5.16 -3.79 -0.36
CA THR A 207 5.08 -5.24 -0.14
C THR A 207 3.73 -5.70 0.45
N PHE A 208 2.91 -4.78 0.94
CA PHE A 208 1.54 -5.01 1.41
C PHE A 208 0.49 -4.71 0.33
N ASP A 209 0.92 -4.51 -0.92
CA ASP A 209 0.08 -4.14 -2.07
C ASP A 209 -0.49 -2.72 -1.99
N TRP A 210 0.25 -1.81 -1.34
CA TRP A 210 -0.13 -0.41 -1.24
C TRP A 210 0.53 0.40 -2.36
N MET A 211 -0.26 1.23 -3.02
CA MET A 211 0.25 2.30 -3.88
C MET A 211 0.55 3.54 -3.04
N HIS A 212 1.04 4.61 -3.67
CA HIS A 212 1.32 5.87 -2.99
C HIS A 212 0.07 6.51 -2.37
N ALA A 213 0.28 7.39 -1.41
CA ALA A 213 -0.71 8.35 -0.94
C ALA A 213 -0.51 9.67 -1.69
N ASN A 214 -1.50 10.03 -2.50
CA ASN A 214 -1.45 11.15 -3.42
C ASN A 214 -2.32 12.31 -2.92
N PHE A 215 -2.23 13.44 -3.59
CA PHE A 215 -3.04 14.62 -3.28
C PHE A 215 -3.81 15.11 -4.49
N TRP A 216 -5.08 15.44 -4.29
CA TRP A 216 -5.91 16.08 -5.29
C TRP A 216 -5.81 17.59 -5.14
N ARG A 217 -4.92 18.20 -5.92
CA ARG A 217 -4.73 19.65 -5.89
C ARG A 217 -5.80 20.34 -6.74
N VAL A 218 -6.54 21.25 -6.13
CA VAL A 218 -7.48 22.14 -6.83
C VAL A 218 -7.05 23.57 -6.52
N THR A 219 -6.98 24.44 -7.53
CA THR A 219 -6.46 25.81 -7.32
C THR A 219 -7.51 26.79 -6.78
N THR A 220 -8.80 26.54 -7.02
CA THR A 220 -9.93 27.32 -6.47
C THR A 220 -11.22 26.51 -6.53
N GLY A 221 -12.15 26.79 -5.63
CA GLY A 221 -13.53 26.30 -5.72
C GLY A 221 -13.76 24.96 -5.01
N SER A 222 -14.35 23.99 -5.72
CA SER A 222 -14.75 22.72 -5.10
C SER A 222 -13.55 21.78 -4.88
N PRO A 223 -13.39 21.18 -3.68
CA PRO A 223 -12.39 20.15 -3.40
C PRO A 223 -12.39 18.94 -4.35
N ILE A 224 -13.49 18.72 -5.06
CA ILE A 224 -13.68 17.60 -5.99
C ILE A 224 -13.82 18.06 -7.45
N SER A 225 -13.36 19.28 -7.74
CA SER A 225 -13.39 19.84 -9.08
C SER A 225 -12.73 18.88 -10.08
N PRO A 226 -13.34 18.63 -11.25
CA PRO A 226 -12.73 17.82 -12.30
C PRO A 226 -11.47 18.46 -12.90
N ASP A 227 -11.29 19.78 -12.71
CA ASP A 227 -10.10 20.52 -13.12
C ASP A 227 -8.91 20.34 -12.16
N GLY A 228 -9.11 19.60 -11.06
CA GLY A 228 -8.04 19.25 -10.15
C GLY A 228 -6.99 18.35 -10.80
N ARG A 229 -5.82 18.31 -10.17
CA ARG A 229 -4.70 17.48 -10.61
C ARG A 229 -4.25 16.59 -9.47
N GLU A 230 -4.10 15.32 -9.77
CA GLU A 230 -3.43 14.37 -8.89
C GLU A 230 -1.92 14.66 -8.85
N ILE A 231 -1.41 14.83 -7.63
CA ILE A 231 -0.01 14.96 -7.30
C ILE A 231 0.40 13.64 -6.65
N GLU A 232 1.19 12.86 -7.38
CA GLU A 232 1.74 11.63 -6.85
C GLU A 232 2.60 11.92 -5.61
N TYR A 233 2.47 11.09 -4.58
CA TYR A 233 3.06 11.28 -3.25
C TYR A 233 2.57 12.52 -2.49
N GLY A 234 1.59 13.24 -3.02
CA GLY A 234 1.26 14.55 -2.49
C GLY A 234 0.57 14.56 -1.13
N ASP A 235 0.27 13.41 -0.50
CA ASP A 235 -0.26 13.35 0.87
C ASP A 235 0.90 13.38 1.88
N PRO A 236 1.20 14.53 2.51
CA PRO A 236 2.36 14.66 3.37
C PRO A 236 2.16 14.04 4.76
N PHE A 237 0.95 13.54 5.04
CA PHE A 237 0.54 13.01 6.33
C PHE A 237 0.51 11.48 6.32
N ASP A 238 0.92 10.83 5.23
CA ASP A 238 0.95 9.37 5.13
C ASP A 238 2.39 8.87 4.92
N ILE A 239 2.70 7.69 5.45
CA ILE A 239 3.98 7.04 5.15
C ILE A 239 4.08 6.71 3.67
N MET A 240 2.97 6.41 2.98
CA MET A 240 2.95 6.14 1.53
C MET A 240 2.99 7.41 0.67
N GLY A 241 3.02 8.60 1.26
CA GLY A 241 3.23 9.87 0.54
C GLY A 241 4.70 10.30 0.55
N ASP A 242 4.96 11.55 0.19
CA ASP A 242 6.27 12.20 0.30
C ASP A 242 6.30 13.08 1.55
N GLN A 243 7.46 13.18 2.18
CA GLN A 243 7.61 14.00 3.36
C GLN A 243 7.70 15.48 3.02
N LEU A 244 7.21 16.31 3.93
CA LEU A 244 7.37 17.76 3.87
C LEU A 244 8.85 18.15 3.90
N LYS A 245 9.27 18.92 2.89
CA LYS A 245 10.63 19.47 2.81
C LYS A 245 11.03 20.16 4.12
N GLY A 246 12.20 19.77 4.64
CA GLY A 246 12.84 20.45 5.76
C GLY A 246 12.32 20.11 7.16
N ARG A 247 11.47 19.09 7.33
CA ARG A 247 10.97 18.68 8.66
C ARG A 247 11.57 17.38 9.16
N ARG A 248 11.75 17.31 10.48
CA ARG A 248 12.21 16.10 11.17
C ARG A 248 11.10 15.03 11.04
N ARG A 249 11.50 13.84 10.59
CA ARG A 249 10.70 12.63 10.42
C ARG A 249 9.86 12.35 11.69
N SER A 250 8.61 12.77 11.70
CA SER A 250 7.60 12.22 12.61
C SER A 250 7.12 10.89 12.03
N PHE A 251 6.91 9.87 12.86
CA PHE A 251 6.30 8.62 12.40
C PHE A 251 4.81 8.85 12.14
N HIS A 252 4.49 9.15 10.88
CA HIS A 252 3.11 9.27 10.43
C HIS A 252 2.37 7.94 10.58
N HIS A 253 1.05 8.00 10.76
CA HIS A 253 0.21 6.83 10.60
C HIS A 253 -0.07 6.61 9.10
N TYR A 254 -0.16 5.35 8.65
CA TYR A 254 -0.84 5.06 7.37
C TYR A 254 -2.32 5.45 7.51
N ASN A 255 -2.92 5.97 6.46
CA ASN A 255 -4.34 6.31 6.46
C ASN A 255 -5.23 5.05 6.60
N PRO A 256 -6.51 5.20 6.98
CA PRO A 256 -7.39 4.07 7.22
C PRO A 256 -7.62 3.18 6.00
N TRP A 257 -7.54 3.71 4.78
CA TRP A 257 -7.72 2.93 3.56
C TRP A 257 -6.65 1.84 3.48
N PHE A 258 -5.37 2.19 3.67
CA PHE A 258 -4.28 1.20 3.73
C PHE A 258 -4.43 0.22 4.90
N LYS A 259 -4.63 0.75 6.11
CA LYS A 259 -4.71 -0.07 7.34
C LYS A 259 -5.86 -1.07 7.32
N SER A 260 -6.99 -0.71 6.72
CA SER A 260 -8.14 -1.60 6.59
C SER A 260 -7.83 -2.83 5.72
N ARG A 261 -7.04 -2.66 4.65
CA ARG A 261 -6.72 -3.73 3.67
C ARG A 261 -5.89 -4.88 4.25
N VAL A 262 -5.13 -4.60 5.31
CA VAL A 262 -4.33 -5.60 6.03
C VAL A 262 -4.93 -5.98 7.40
N GLY A 263 -6.14 -5.48 7.70
CA GLY A 263 -6.87 -5.81 8.93
C GLY A 263 -6.35 -5.13 10.19
N TRP A 264 -5.52 -4.09 10.08
CA TRP A 264 -5.02 -3.32 11.22
C TRP A 264 -6.12 -2.48 11.87
N ILE A 265 -7.11 -2.01 11.10
CA ILE A 265 -8.35 -1.49 11.66
C ILE A 265 -9.39 -2.63 11.62
N PRO A 266 -9.95 -3.06 12.76
CA PRO A 266 -11.04 -4.03 12.76
C PRO A 266 -12.20 -3.54 11.90
N PRO A 267 -12.87 -4.40 11.12
CA PRO A 267 -14.01 -3.99 10.30
C PRO A 267 -15.14 -3.31 11.11
N THR A 268 -15.34 -3.73 12.36
CA THR A 268 -16.33 -3.10 13.28
C THR A 268 -15.99 -1.65 13.63
N ASN A 269 -14.73 -1.24 13.50
CA ASN A 269 -14.27 0.13 13.75
C ASN A 269 -14.31 1.01 12.50
N ILE A 270 -14.80 0.49 11.36
CA ILE A 270 -15.05 1.26 10.15
C ILE A 270 -16.55 1.32 9.93
N LEU A 271 -17.13 2.51 10.03
CA LEU A 271 -18.54 2.69 9.72
C LEU A 271 -18.73 2.76 8.20
N ASN A 272 -19.31 1.71 7.62
CA ASN A 272 -19.64 1.66 6.19
C ASN A 272 -21.03 2.27 5.95
N VAL A 273 -21.08 3.47 5.35
CA VAL A 273 -22.34 4.17 5.05
C VAL A 273 -23.01 3.53 3.84
N THR A 274 -24.04 2.73 4.09
CA THR A 274 -24.77 1.95 3.06
C THR A 274 -26.26 2.27 3.02
N TRP A 275 -26.69 3.28 3.78
CA TRP A 275 -28.06 3.74 3.91
C TRP A 275 -28.22 5.16 3.38
N SER A 276 -29.47 5.58 3.18
CA SER A 276 -29.86 6.97 2.95
C SER A 276 -30.32 7.63 4.24
N GLY A 277 -30.13 8.94 4.36
CA GLY A 277 -30.50 9.74 5.52
C GLY A 277 -29.29 10.40 6.18
N ALA A 278 -29.50 11.04 7.32
CA ALA A 278 -28.47 11.74 8.07
C ALA A 278 -28.23 11.11 9.44
N ILE A 279 -26.97 11.00 9.85
CA ILE A 279 -26.54 10.54 11.17
C ILE A 279 -25.37 11.38 11.66
N THR A 280 -25.26 11.54 12.98
CA THR A 280 -24.05 12.06 13.62
C THR A 280 -23.22 10.91 14.17
N VAL A 281 -21.94 10.90 13.84
CA VAL A 281 -20.98 9.84 14.16
C VAL A 281 -19.80 10.43 14.92
N THR A 282 -19.22 9.65 15.83
CA THR A 282 -17.98 10.02 16.50
C THR A 282 -16.83 9.28 15.84
N ILE A 283 -15.83 10.03 15.37
CA ILE A 283 -14.61 9.53 14.76
C ILE A 283 -13.47 9.74 15.76
N ARG A 284 -12.89 8.66 16.26
CA ARG A 284 -11.71 8.67 17.13
C ARG A 284 -10.44 8.94 16.30
N ALA A 285 -9.49 9.61 16.92
CA ALA A 285 -8.17 9.86 16.35
C ALA A 285 -7.46 8.56 15.95
N LEU A 286 -6.84 8.56 14.77
CA LEU A 286 -6.19 7.40 14.17
C LEU A 286 -4.97 6.91 14.96
N GLU A 287 -4.39 7.77 15.79
CA GLU A 287 -3.27 7.47 16.68
C GLU A 287 -3.69 6.72 17.95
N ARG A 288 -4.99 6.49 18.13
CA ARG A 288 -5.55 5.75 19.28
C ARG A 288 -5.92 4.34 18.85
N THR A 289 -5.75 3.39 19.76
CA THR A 289 -6.21 2.01 19.56
C THR A 289 -7.71 2.01 19.23
N PRO A 290 -8.15 1.26 18.19
CA PRO A 290 -9.55 1.05 17.87
C PRO A 290 -10.34 0.58 19.10
N GLN A 291 -11.61 1.00 19.20
CA GLN A 291 -12.47 0.58 20.31
C GLN A 291 -12.62 -0.95 20.27
N PRO A 292 -12.34 -1.66 21.39
CA PRO A 292 -12.48 -3.10 21.44
C PRO A 292 -13.96 -3.52 21.53
N GLY A 293 -14.25 -4.73 21.09
CA GLY A 293 -15.59 -5.32 21.15
C GLY A 293 -16.48 -5.00 19.94
N PRO A 294 -17.68 -5.59 19.90
CA PRO A 294 -18.60 -5.44 18.78
C PRO A 294 -19.42 -4.13 18.82
N ASP A 295 -19.64 -3.57 20.01
CA ASP A 295 -20.48 -2.39 20.23
C ASP A 295 -19.68 -1.08 20.09
N VAL A 296 -19.16 -0.83 18.89
CA VAL A 296 -18.35 0.36 18.59
C VAL A 296 -19.24 1.61 18.53
N THR A 297 -18.85 2.64 19.27
CA THR A 297 -19.52 3.96 19.29
C THR A 297 -18.59 5.09 18.85
N GLU A 298 -17.28 4.85 18.88
CA GLU A 298 -16.24 5.74 18.36
C GLU A 298 -15.46 5.02 17.27
N TYR A 299 -15.78 5.31 16.01
CA TYR A 299 -15.18 4.66 14.86
C TYR A 299 -13.79 5.22 14.58
N THR A 300 -12.87 4.39 14.10
CA THR A 300 -11.55 4.86 13.63
C THR A 300 -11.66 5.59 12.29
N ALA A 301 -12.61 5.16 11.44
CA ALA A 301 -12.89 5.80 10.16
C ALA A 301 -14.34 5.59 9.74
N VAL A 302 -14.80 6.45 8.84
CA VAL A 302 -16.09 6.29 8.15
C VAL A 302 -15.80 6.13 6.65
N ARG A 303 -16.42 5.15 6.02
CA ARG A 303 -16.33 4.87 4.58
C ARG A 303 -17.68 5.17 3.92
N ILE A 304 -17.69 6.05 2.93
CA ILE A 304 -18.91 6.43 2.20
C ILE A 304 -18.73 6.15 0.72
N PRO A 305 -19.59 5.33 0.09
CA PRO A 305 -19.68 5.19 -1.36
C PRO A 305 -19.75 6.53 -2.07
N ARG A 306 -18.74 6.83 -2.91
CA ARG A 306 -18.81 7.99 -3.82
C ARG A 306 -19.36 7.58 -5.17
N ASN A 307 -18.78 6.54 -5.74
CA ASN A 307 -19.15 5.99 -7.04
C ASN A 307 -18.70 4.52 -7.14
N SER A 308 -18.82 3.92 -8.34
CA SER A 308 -18.48 2.53 -8.60
C SER A 308 -17.00 2.17 -8.36
N ARG A 309 -16.12 3.17 -8.26
CA ARG A 309 -14.65 3.02 -8.18
C ARG A 309 -14.02 3.58 -6.91
N GLN A 310 -14.69 4.50 -6.21
CA GLN A 310 -14.10 5.26 -5.11
C GLN A 310 -15.08 5.39 -3.95
N ASP A 311 -14.50 5.43 -2.76
CA ASP A 311 -15.15 5.78 -1.51
C ASP A 311 -14.49 7.01 -0.91
N TYR A 312 -15.27 7.83 -0.21
CA TYR A 312 -14.73 8.76 0.77
C TYR A 312 -14.31 8.00 2.02
N TRP A 313 -13.13 8.32 2.52
CA TRP A 313 -12.66 7.92 3.84
C TRP A 313 -12.51 9.16 4.71
N LEU A 314 -13.17 9.14 5.85
CA LEU A 314 -13.20 10.23 6.80
C LEU A 314 -12.47 9.77 8.07
N PHE A 315 -11.47 10.53 8.51
CA PHE A 315 -10.68 10.21 9.69
C PHE A 315 -10.07 11.44 10.36
N TYR A 316 -9.54 11.25 11.56
CA TYR A 316 -8.96 12.30 12.38
C TYR A 316 -7.53 11.96 12.78
N ARG A 317 -6.61 12.93 12.77
CA ARG A 317 -5.19 12.77 13.14
C ARG A 317 -4.81 13.73 14.26
N ALA A 318 -4.93 13.32 15.52
CA ALA A 318 -4.80 14.24 16.65
C ALA A 318 -3.37 14.75 16.88
N GLU A 319 -2.37 14.05 16.34
CA GLU A 319 -0.95 14.30 16.58
C GLU A 319 -0.21 14.77 15.33
N GLU A 320 -0.92 15.03 14.24
CA GLU A 320 -0.35 15.41 12.95
C GLU A 320 -0.32 16.93 12.78
N PRO A 321 0.86 17.57 12.75
CA PRO A 321 0.95 19.00 12.51
C PRO A 321 0.29 19.36 11.16
N TYR A 322 -0.53 20.43 11.14
CA TYR A 322 -1.34 20.87 9.98
C TYR A 322 -2.50 19.96 9.56
N ALA A 323 -2.68 18.84 10.25
CA ALA A 323 -3.78 17.93 10.00
C ALA A 323 -4.42 17.45 11.32
N SER A 324 -4.41 18.31 12.35
CA SER A 324 -4.92 17.96 13.69
C SER A 324 -6.12 18.80 14.13
N ASP A 325 -6.57 19.77 13.34
CA ASP A 325 -7.60 20.75 13.69
C ASP A 325 -8.98 20.47 13.09
N GLY A 326 -9.11 19.49 12.22
CA GLY A 326 -10.36 19.17 11.54
C GLY A 326 -10.43 17.75 11.02
N LEU A 327 -11.36 17.55 10.10
CA LEU A 327 -11.66 16.26 9.52
C LEU A 327 -10.89 16.08 8.21
N ILE A 328 -10.12 15.00 8.12
CA ILE A 328 -9.43 14.63 6.89
C ILE A 328 -10.37 13.79 6.03
N ILE A 329 -10.43 14.11 4.74
CA ILE A 329 -11.22 13.40 3.75
C ILE A 329 -10.31 12.96 2.62
N THR A 330 -10.29 11.66 2.32
CA THR A 330 -9.56 11.11 1.17
C THR A 330 -10.51 10.35 0.25
N TRP A 331 -10.14 10.22 -1.03
CA TRP A 331 -10.65 9.16 -1.89
C TRP A 331 -9.81 7.90 -1.71
N GLY A 332 -10.45 6.81 -1.31
CA GLY A 332 -9.89 5.47 -1.36
C GLY A 332 -10.54 4.68 -2.48
N ALA A 333 -9.75 4.01 -3.30
CA ALA A 333 -10.32 3.22 -4.38
C ALA A 333 -10.86 1.87 -3.90
N ARG A 334 -11.83 1.35 -4.66
CA ARG A 334 -12.44 0.04 -4.45
C ARG A 334 -11.66 -1.12 -5.08
N SER A 335 -10.60 -0.82 -5.82
CA SER A 335 -9.66 -1.82 -6.35
C SER A 335 -8.28 -1.66 -5.72
N ASN A 336 -7.46 -2.69 -5.84
CA ASN A 336 -6.15 -2.81 -5.18
C ASN A 336 -5.08 -1.89 -5.78
N ILE A 337 -5.37 -1.28 -6.94
CA ILE A 337 -4.41 -0.58 -7.81
C ILE A 337 -5.04 0.74 -8.27
N PRO A 338 -5.41 1.60 -7.31
CA PRO A 338 -4.75 2.90 -7.32
C PRO A 338 -4.44 3.42 -5.90
N ALA A 339 -3.83 4.60 -5.86
CA ALA A 339 -3.49 5.37 -4.67
C ALA A 339 -4.70 5.73 -3.77
N SER A 340 -4.41 6.02 -2.50
CA SER A 340 -5.26 6.90 -1.69
C SER A 340 -5.04 8.34 -2.14
N ILE A 341 -6.06 9.18 -2.15
CA ILE A 341 -5.95 10.57 -2.61
C ILE A 341 -6.52 11.51 -1.55
N LEU A 342 -5.65 12.28 -0.89
CA LEU A 342 -6.01 13.36 0.01
C LEU A 342 -6.72 14.49 -0.75
N LEU A 343 -7.84 14.95 -0.21
CA LEU A 343 -8.58 16.06 -0.76
C LEU A 343 -8.30 17.34 0.04
N ASP A 344 -8.09 18.42 -0.68
CA ASP A 344 -7.96 19.76 -0.10
C ASP A 344 -9.35 20.33 0.20
N MET A 345 -9.70 20.48 1.48
CA MET A 345 -10.97 21.08 1.90
C MET A 345 -10.98 22.60 1.87
N THR A 346 -9.84 23.26 1.59
CA THR A 346 -9.72 24.71 1.47
C THR A 346 -9.01 25.15 0.17
N PRO A 347 -9.44 24.71 -1.03
CA PRO A 347 -8.72 24.98 -2.27
C PRO A 347 -8.34 26.44 -2.51
N GLY A 348 -7.05 26.71 -2.70
CA GLY A 348 -6.51 28.03 -3.00
C GLY A 348 -6.42 28.97 -1.79
N SER A 349 -6.48 28.45 -0.57
CA SER A 349 -6.29 29.23 0.66
C SER A 349 -4.83 29.61 0.88
N GLN A 350 -3.88 28.82 0.37
CA GLN A 350 -2.44 29.02 0.58
C GLN A 350 -1.58 28.76 -0.68
N GLU A 351 -0.34 29.26 -0.68
CA GLU A 351 0.65 28.95 -1.73
C GLU A 351 1.07 27.46 -1.68
N GLU A 352 1.17 26.93 -0.45
CA GLU A 352 1.31 25.51 -0.11
C GLU A 352 -0.03 24.94 0.36
N ASP A 353 -0.93 24.70 -0.59
CA ASP A 353 -2.34 24.27 -0.44
C ASP A 353 -2.57 22.94 0.33
N TRP A 354 -1.52 22.31 0.86
CA TRP A 354 -1.63 21.09 1.67
C TRP A 354 -1.66 21.38 3.19
N GLN A 355 -1.41 22.62 3.63
CA GLN A 355 -1.27 22.97 5.05
C GLN A 355 -2.59 23.18 5.81
N ASP A 356 -3.72 23.10 5.12
CA ASP A 356 -5.06 23.32 5.68
C ASP A 356 -6.14 22.44 5.02
N VAL A 357 -5.73 21.26 4.56
CA VAL A 357 -6.58 20.27 3.87
C VAL A 357 -7.80 19.79 4.67
N GLU A 358 -7.90 20.12 5.95
CA GLU A 358 -8.94 19.63 6.86
C GLU A 358 -10.25 20.40 6.71
N LEU A 359 -11.37 19.67 6.74
CA LEU A 359 -12.68 20.32 6.89
C LEU A 359 -12.80 20.85 8.32
N GLY A 360 -12.89 22.17 8.47
CA GLY A 360 -12.96 22.86 9.75
C GLY A 360 -14.30 22.74 10.46
N ILE A 361 -14.31 23.03 11.77
CA ILE A 361 -15.50 22.95 12.62
C ILE A 361 -16.58 23.91 12.10
N GLY A 362 -17.80 23.40 11.95
CA GLY A 362 -18.96 24.12 11.40
C GLY A 362 -18.99 24.18 9.87
N GLN A 363 -17.95 23.74 9.17
CA GLN A 363 -17.92 23.69 7.71
C GLN A 363 -18.58 22.42 7.18
N THR A 364 -19.05 22.49 5.93
CA THR A 364 -19.72 21.38 5.23
C THR A 364 -19.09 21.16 3.87
N PHE A 365 -18.65 19.93 3.62
CA PHE A 365 -18.27 19.43 2.31
C PHE A 365 -19.48 18.78 1.63
N THR A 366 -19.64 18.99 0.32
CA THR A 366 -20.73 18.40 -0.47
C THR A 366 -20.22 17.80 -1.78
N ASP A 367 -20.72 16.62 -2.13
CA ASP A 367 -20.66 16.06 -3.48
C ASP A 367 -22.11 15.78 -3.95
N PRO A 368 -22.76 16.74 -4.63
CA PRO A 368 -24.11 16.55 -5.15
C PRO A 368 -24.22 15.43 -6.20
N ALA A 369 -23.12 15.13 -6.91
CA ALA A 369 -23.08 14.04 -7.86
C ALA A 369 -23.01 12.68 -7.17
N ALA A 370 -22.51 12.59 -5.94
CA ALA A 370 -22.60 11.40 -5.09
C ALA A 370 -23.82 11.44 -4.15
N GLY A 371 -24.47 12.59 -3.98
CA GLY A 371 -25.54 12.80 -3.00
C GLY A 371 -25.02 12.78 -1.55
N VAL A 372 -23.80 13.27 -1.31
CA VAL A 372 -23.11 13.23 -0.01
C VAL A 372 -22.95 14.63 0.56
N GLU A 373 -23.30 14.81 1.83
CA GLU A 373 -23.03 16.00 2.64
C GLU A 373 -22.33 15.57 3.94
N ILE A 374 -21.22 16.21 4.25
CA ILE A 374 -20.37 15.93 5.43
C ILE A 374 -20.13 17.24 6.17
N THR A 375 -20.53 17.33 7.43
CA THR A 375 -20.31 18.50 8.28
C THR A 375 -19.50 18.12 9.51
N LEU A 376 -18.38 18.81 9.77
CA LEU A 376 -17.70 18.67 11.05
C LEU A 376 -18.43 19.52 12.11
N LEU A 377 -18.93 18.89 13.17
CA LEU A 377 -19.71 19.58 14.21
C LEU A 377 -18.86 20.03 15.39
N GLU A 378 -18.06 19.11 15.93
CA GLU A 378 -17.31 19.31 17.17
C GLU A 378 -15.97 18.57 17.11
N LYS A 379 -14.96 19.11 17.80
CA LYS A 379 -13.66 18.47 18.02
C LYS A 379 -13.40 18.37 19.53
N SER A 380 -12.85 17.24 19.92
CA SER A 380 -12.19 17.01 21.21
C SER A 380 -10.73 16.64 20.97
N VAL A 381 -9.94 16.48 22.03
CA VAL A 381 -8.52 16.09 21.91
C VAL A 381 -8.32 14.77 21.14
N ASN A 382 -9.25 13.82 21.28
CA ASN A 382 -9.07 12.45 20.73
C ASN A 382 -10.18 12.03 19.76
N ALA A 383 -11.12 12.90 19.43
CA ALA A 383 -12.25 12.55 18.58
C ALA A 383 -12.93 13.76 17.94
N LEU A 384 -13.56 13.53 16.80
CA LEU A 384 -14.45 14.46 16.09
C LEU A 384 -15.89 13.95 16.15
N ARG A 385 -16.86 14.86 16.14
CA ARG A 385 -18.26 14.55 15.86
C ARG A 385 -18.63 15.10 14.49
N VAL A 386 -19.04 14.21 13.60
CA VAL A 386 -19.28 14.50 12.18
C VAL A 386 -20.73 14.16 11.85
N ARG A 387 -21.44 15.05 11.17
CA ARG A 387 -22.73 14.73 10.56
C ARG A 387 -22.47 14.25 9.14
N VAL A 388 -23.01 13.08 8.82
CA VAL A 388 -22.97 12.51 7.48
C VAL A 388 -24.41 12.39 6.99
N ALA A 389 -24.70 12.95 5.82
CA ALA A 389 -25.97 12.79 5.14
C ALA A 389 -25.76 12.24 3.73
N VAL A 390 -26.52 11.20 3.38
CA VAL A 390 -26.47 10.54 2.07
C VAL A 390 -27.87 10.46 1.50
N GLU A 391 -28.05 10.93 0.27
CA GLU A 391 -29.31 10.79 -0.46
C GLU A 391 -29.51 9.35 -0.94
N SER A 392 -30.78 8.93 -1.10
CA SER A 392 -31.07 7.60 -1.65
C SER A 392 -30.59 7.50 -3.09
N ARG A 393 -29.50 6.78 -3.31
CA ARG A 393 -29.00 6.40 -4.64
C ARG A 393 -28.57 4.96 -4.69
N VAL A 394 -28.77 4.35 -5.85
CA VAL A 394 -28.12 3.10 -6.24
C VAL A 394 -26.76 3.50 -6.81
N VAL A 395 -25.70 3.28 -6.04
CA VAL A 395 -24.33 3.35 -6.60
C VAL A 395 -24.14 2.06 -7.38
N ASP A 396 -24.19 2.20 -8.71
CA ASP A 396 -23.81 1.16 -9.66
C ASP A 396 -22.45 0.59 -9.28
N ARG A 397 -22.36 -0.72 -9.10
CA ARG A 397 -21.13 -1.39 -8.68
C ARG A 397 -20.54 -2.08 -9.90
N LEU A 398 -19.25 -1.85 -10.14
CA LEU A 398 -18.59 -2.51 -11.26
C LEU A 398 -18.65 -4.03 -11.14
N PRO A 399 -18.67 -4.76 -12.28
CA PRO A 399 -18.49 -6.20 -12.31
C PRO A 399 -17.30 -6.66 -11.46
N VAL A 400 -17.52 -7.70 -10.65
CA VAL A 400 -16.46 -8.39 -9.91
C VAL A 400 -15.87 -9.45 -10.83
N ILE A 401 -14.54 -9.56 -10.84
CA ILE A 401 -13.79 -10.56 -11.59
C ILE A 401 -12.95 -11.34 -10.59
N ASP A 402 -13.00 -12.66 -10.67
CA ASP A 402 -12.13 -13.54 -9.91
C ASP A 402 -11.68 -14.73 -10.79
N VAL A 403 -10.46 -15.21 -10.59
CA VAL A 403 -9.92 -16.36 -11.33
C VAL A 403 -9.98 -17.57 -10.41
N VAL A 404 -10.81 -18.54 -10.77
CA VAL A 404 -11.03 -19.76 -9.98
C VAL A 404 -10.00 -20.83 -10.31
N SER A 405 -9.45 -20.82 -11.53
CA SER A 405 -8.36 -21.72 -11.94
C SER A 405 -7.47 -21.11 -13.03
N PRO A 406 -6.15 -21.41 -13.04
CA PRO A 406 -5.42 -21.97 -11.90
C PRO A 406 -5.43 -20.94 -10.74
N GLY A 407 -5.80 -21.39 -9.54
CA GLY A 407 -5.53 -20.63 -8.32
C GLY A 407 -4.01 -20.45 -8.16
N GLY A 408 -3.58 -19.37 -7.49
CA GLY A 408 -2.18 -18.93 -7.41
C GLY A 408 -1.16 -20.07 -7.20
N ASP A 409 0.03 -19.87 -7.78
CA ASP A 409 1.23 -20.74 -7.79
C ASP A 409 1.36 -21.73 -8.94
N ARG A 410 1.34 -21.27 -10.21
CA ARG A 410 1.79 -22.15 -11.30
C ARG A 410 2.63 -21.47 -12.38
N VAL A 411 3.90 -21.84 -12.42
CA VAL A 411 4.61 -22.12 -13.67
C VAL A 411 3.92 -23.33 -14.31
N VAL A 412 3.36 -23.19 -15.52
CA VAL A 412 2.78 -24.32 -16.25
C VAL A 412 3.46 -24.42 -17.61
N ALA A 413 4.27 -25.45 -17.78
CA ALA A 413 4.60 -26.00 -19.10
C ALA A 413 3.47 -26.97 -19.51
N GLY A 414 3.00 -26.91 -20.76
CA GLY A 414 1.94 -27.75 -21.32
C GLY A 414 0.61 -27.01 -21.58
N ALA A 415 -0.51 -27.71 -21.39
CA ALA A 415 -1.86 -27.17 -21.60
C ALA A 415 -2.35 -26.41 -20.34
N VAL A 416 -2.46 -25.09 -20.43
CA VAL A 416 -2.93 -24.22 -19.33
C VAL A 416 -4.38 -23.86 -19.53
N ARG A 417 -5.25 -24.13 -18.54
CA ARG A 417 -6.67 -23.76 -18.56
C ARG A 417 -7.00 -22.74 -17.48
N TYR A 418 -7.39 -21.55 -17.91
CA TYR A 418 -7.95 -20.47 -17.11
C TYR A 418 -9.45 -20.61 -17.01
N GLU A 419 -9.98 -20.59 -15.80
CA GLU A 419 -11.39 -20.45 -15.51
C GLU A 419 -11.60 -19.18 -14.70
N VAL A 420 -12.27 -18.22 -15.32
CA VAL A 420 -12.64 -16.95 -14.72
C VAL A 420 -14.09 -17.00 -14.29
N THR A 421 -14.37 -16.45 -13.13
CA THR A 421 -15.71 -16.05 -12.71
C THR A 421 -15.84 -14.54 -12.79
N ALA A 422 -16.97 -14.08 -13.29
CA ALA A 422 -17.35 -12.69 -13.21
C ALA A 422 -18.81 -12.58 -12.87
N TYR A 423 -19.20 -11.58 -12.08
CA TYR A 423 -20.60 -11.30 -11.79
C TYR A 423 -20.80 -9.82 -11.50
N ASP A 424 -22.01 -9.34 -11.74
CA ASP A 424 -22.42 -8.00 -11.35
C ASP A 424 -23.02 -8.05 -9.93
N PRO A 425 -22.39 -7.38 -8.94
CA PRO A 425 -22.87 -7.40 -7.57
C PRO A 425 -24.25 -6.74 -7.38
N ASP A 426 -24.73 -5.94 -8.33
CA ASP A 426 -26.05 -5.31 -8.25
C ASP A 426 -27.19 -6.30 -8.55
N VAL A 427 -26.90 -7.39 -9.28
CA VAL A 427 -27.88 -8.45 -9.61
C VAL A 427 -27.96 -9.53 -8.52
N ARG A 428 -27.13 -9.43 -7.46
CA ARG A 428 -27.12 -10.32 -6.27
C ARG A 428 -27.03 -11.82 -6.60
N ALA A 429 -26.38 -12.18 -7.70
CA ALA A 429 -26.16 -13.55 -8.11
C ALA A 429 -24.74 -13.71 -8.69
N VAL A 430 -24.00 -14.69 -8.18
CA VAL A 430 -22.56 -14.91 -8.50
C VAL A 430 -22.33 -15.85 -9.70
N ASN A 431 -23.36 -16.12 -10.49
CA ASN A 431 -23.36 -17.12 -11.58
C ASN A 431 -23.17 -16.51 -12.99
N GLY A 432 -22.48 -15.37 -13.10
CA GLY A 432 -22.41 -14.62 -14.36
C GLY A 432 -23.61 -13.70 -14.62
N SER A 433 -24.60 -13.65 -13.72
CA SER A 433 -25.73 -12.73 -13.85
C SER A 433 -25.25 -11.28 -13.85
N GLY A 434 -25.92 -10.45 -14.66
CA GLY A 434 -25.60 -9.05 -14.88
C GLY A 434 -24.35 -8.79 -15.74
N ILE A 435 -23.59 -9.82 -16.11
CA ILE A 435 -22.48 -9.68 -17.07
C ILE A 435 -23.03 -9.71 -18.51
N GLU A 436 -22.56 -8.77 -19.34
CA GLU A 436 -22.73 -8.78 -20.79
C GLU A 436 -21.67 -9.67 -21.44
N ARG A 437 -20.39 -9.43 -21.11
CA ARG A 437 -19.26 -10.22 -21.62
C ARG A 437 -18.01 -10.11 -20.75
N VAL A 438 -17.14 -11.10 -20.89
CA VAL A 438 -15.78 -11.13 -20.36
C VAL A 438 -14.79 -11.21 -21.52
N GLU A 439 -13.80 -10.34 -21.51
CA GLU A 439 -12.68 -10.28 -22.44
C GLU A 439 -11.42 -10.72 -21.70
N LEU A 440 -10.70 -11.70 -22.25
CA LEU A 440 -9.47 -12.26 -21.72
C LEU A 440 -8.34 -11.97 -22.70
N TYR A 441 -7.25 -11.38 -22.22
CA TYR A 441 -6.09 -11.03 -23.03
C TYR A 441 -4.84 -11.65 -22.42
N LEU A 442 -4.01 -12.27 -23.24
CA LEU A 442 -2.70 -12.76 -22.85
C LEU A 442 -1.63 -11.80 -23.39
N HIS A 443 -0.76 -11.31 -22.50
CA HIS A 443 0.26 -10.33 -22.81
C HIS A 443 1.64 -10.80 -22.40
N ALA A 444 2.64 -10.63 -23.27
CA ALA A 444 4.03 -10.89 -22.93
C ALA A 444 4.56 -9.78 -22.01
N LEU A 445 5.14 -10.14 -20.87
CA LEU A 445 5.58 -9.16 -19.85
C LEU A 445 6.78 -8.30 -20.26
N ASP A 446 7.50 -8.69 -21.30
CA ASP A 446 8.60 -7.92 -21.87
C ASP A 446 8.14 -6.81 -22.84
N ASP A 447 6.83 -6.67 -23.10
CA ASP A 447 6.30 -5.57 -23.90
C ASP A 447 6.42 -4.23 -23.14
N PRO A 448 7.23 -3.27 -23.64
CA PRO A 448 7.48 -2.00 -22.96
C PRO A 448 6.24 -1.09 -22.86
N LEU A 449 5.20 -1.33 -23.65
CA LEU A 449 3.96 -0.53 -23.61
C LEU A 449 3.02 -0.97 -22.48
N ILE A 450 3.18 -2.18 -21.96
CA ILE A 450 2.37 -2.70 -20.84
C ILE A 450 2.60 -1.88 -19.56
N ALA A 451 3.85 -1.52 -19.28
CA ALA A 451 4.21 -0.72 -18.11
C ALA A 451 3.56 0.68 -18.12
N SER A 452 3.11 1.16 -19.28
CA SER A 452 2.54 2.50 -19.48
C SER A 452 1.02 2.54 -19.53
N LEU A 453 0.33 1.39 -19.46
CA LEU A 453 -1.11 1.33 -19.68
C LEU A 453 -1.90 2.04 -18.59
N ARG A 454 -2.75 3.00 -19.00
CA ARG A 454 -3.64 3.73 -18.08
C ARG A 454 -5.06 3.17 -18.10
N ARG A 455 -5.81 3.49 -17.04
CA ARG A 455 -7.19 3.03 -16.79
C ARG A 455 -8.09 3.20 -18.02
N GLY A 456 -8.77 2.11 -18.43
CA GLY A 456 -9.79 2.13 -19.49
C GLY A 456 -9.28 2.02 -20.92
N GLN A 457 -7.97 1.96 -21.13
CA GLN A 457 -7.39 1.66 -22.44
C GLN A 457 -7.39 0.14 -22.68
N GLU A 458 -7.72 -0.27 -23.91
CA GLU A 458 -7.44 -1.64 -24.33
C GLU A 458 -5.92 -1.87 -24.26
N PRO A 459 -5.48 -2.99 -23.69
CA PRO A 459 -4.06 -3.26 -23.56
C PRO A 459 -3.45 -3.46 -24.96
N PRO A 460 -2.34 -2.79 -25.31
CA PRO A 460 -1.71 -2.88 -26.61
C PRO A 460 -1.11 -4.28 -26.80
N HIS A 461 -1.10 -4.73 -28.06
CA HIS A 461 -0.42 -5.95 -28.50
C HIS A 461 -0.67 -7.21 -27.65
N PRO A 462 -1.94 -7.64 -27.46
CA PRO A 462 -2.21 -8.95 -26.89
C PRO A 462 -1.64 -10.03 -27.83
N VAL A 463 -0.93 -10.99 -27.25
CA VAL A 463 -0.44 -12.19 -27.94
C VAL A 463 -1.61 -13.14 -28.21
N MET A 464 -2.64 -13.10 -27.37
CA MET A 464 -3.91 -13.78 -27.57
C MET A 464 -5.06 -12.98 -26.98
N THR A 465 -6.23 -13.00 -27.62
CA THR A 465 -7.44 -12.37 -27.13
C THR A 465 -8.61 -13.32 -27.25
N MET A 466 -9.51 -13.31 -26.26
CA MET A 466 -10.74 -14.06 -26.32
C MET A 466 -11.90 -13.35 -25.64
N THR A 467 -13.10 -13.47 -26.20
CA THR A 467 -14.34 -12.93 -25.62
C THR A 467 -15.33 -14.05 -25.34
N ARG A 468 -16.01 -13.96 -24.20
CA ARG A 468 -17.07 -14.88 -23.77
C ARG A 468 -18.28 -14.09 -23.30
N THR A 469 -19.47 -14.43 -23.79
CA THR A 469 -20.73 -13.74 -23.47
C THR A 469 -21.59 -14.50 -22.46
N ALA A 470 -21.15 -15.70 -22.05
CA ALA A 470 -21.80 -16.53 -21.04
C ALA A 470 -20.76 -17.41 -20.32
N PRO A 471 -20.98 -17.75 -19.04
CA PRO A 471 -20.12 -18.66 -18.29
C PRO A 471 -20.25 -20.12 -18.82
N PRO A 472 -19.21 -20.96 -18.63
CA PRO A 472 -17.95 -20.67 -17.94
C PRO A 472 -16.99 -19.83 -18.80
N TYR A 473 -16.34 -18.83 -18.19
CA TYR A 473 -15.40 -17.94 -18.89
C TYR A 473 -14.01 -18.58 -18.91
N VAL A 474 -13.78 -19.46 -19.89
CA VAL A 474 -12.57 -20.29 -19.96
C VAL A 474 -11.64 -19.84 -21.08
N LEU A 475 -10.34 -19.70 -20.78
CA LEU A 475 -9.23 -19.57 -21.74
C LEU A 475 -8.28 -20.77 -21.64
N GLU A 476 -7.98 -21.39 -22.77
CA GLU A 476 -7.00 -22.49 -22.85
C GLU A 476 -5.81 -22.03 -23.70
N VAL A 477 -4.60 -22.35 -23.24
CA VAL A 477 -3.34 -21.96 -23.89
C VAL A 477 -2.42 -23.17 -23.92
N GLN A 478 -1.88 -23.51 -25.09
CA GLN A 478 -0.88 -24.58 -25.27
C GLN A 478 0.53 -23.98 -25.31
N THR A 479 1.41 -24.44 -24.41
CA THR A 479 2.80 -23.95 -24.32
C THR A 479 3.85 -24.98 -24.75
N GLU A 480 3.44 -26.22 -25.05
CA GLU A 480 4.33 -27.27 -25.57
C GLU A 480 3.93 -27.73 -26.98
N GLY A 481 4.90 -28.16 -27.79
CA GLY A 481 4.68 -28.67 -29.14
C GLY A 481 4.55 -27.56 -30.19
N ASP A 482 3.51 -27.60 -31.03
CA ASP A 482 3.10 -26.48 -31.89
C ASP A 482 2.44 -25.39 -31.00
N ALA A 483 3.23 -24.80 -30.09
CA ALA A 483 2.74 -23.83 -29.12
C ALA A 483 2.07 -22.64 -29.83
N GLU A 484 0.89 -22.22 -29.32
CA GLU A 484 0.12 -21.12 -29.90
C GLU A 484 0.76 -19.74 -29.60
N ILE A 485 1.71 -19.71 -28.66
CA ILE A 485 2.40 -18.51 -28.20
C ILE A 485 3.92 -18.76 -28.10
N PRO A 486 4.77 -17.74 -28.34
CA PRO A 486 6.22 -17.85 -28.18
C PRO A 486 6.68 -18.23 -26.75
N ASP A 487 7.94 -18.63 -26.60
CA ASP A 487 8.55 -18.78 -25.27
C ASP A 487 8.66 -17.41 -24.58
N GLY A 488 8.25 -17.34 -23.32
CA GLY A 488 8.23 -16.09 -22.57
C GLY A 488 7.38 -16.16 -21.31
N ILE A 489 7.27 -15.02 -20.64
CA ILE A 489 6.45 -14.87 -19.43
C ILE A 489 5.24 -14.02 -19.79
N TYR A 490 4.05 -14.50 -19.44
CA TYR A 490 2.79 -13.85 -19.80
C TYR A 490 1.92 -13.49 -18.59
N ALA A 491 1.16 -12.41 -18.77
CA ALA A 491 0.09 -11.99 -17.87
C ALA A 491 -1.28 -12.17 -18.53
N LEU A 492 -2.27 -12.60 -17.74
CA LEU A 492 -3.67 -12.59 -18.15
C LEU A 492 -4.31 -11.29 -17.69
N VAL A 493 -4.86 -10.53 -18.63
CA VAL A 493 -5.69 -9.36 -18.35
C VAL A 493 -7.13 -9.75 -18.61
N VAL A 494 -7.99 -9.56 -17.62
CA VAL A 494 -9.41 -9.90 -17.72
C VAL A 494 -10.23 -8.63 -17.58
N THR A 495 -11.11 -8.37 -18.53
CA THR A 495 -12.11 -7.31 -18.47
C THR A 495 -13.50 -7.93 -18.40
N ALA A 496 -14.30 -7.54 -17.42
CA ALA A 496 -15.73 -7.86 -17.37
C ALA A 496 -16.56 -6.60 -17.58
N ILE A 497 -17.58 -6.74 -18.42
CA ILE A 497 -18.51 -5.68 -18.78
C ILE A 497 -19.90 -6.12 -18.32
N GLY A 498 -20.51 -5.33 -17.45
CA GLY A 498 -21.87 -5.50 -16.98
C GLY A 498 -22.89 -5.02 -18.01
N ARG A 499 -24.14 -5.49 -17.90
CA ARG A 499 -25.24 -5.11 -18.80
C ARG A 499 -25.71 -3.67 -18.60
N ASP A 500 -25.36 -3.10 -17.47
CA ASP A 500 -25.43 -1.67 -17.12
C ASP A 500 -24.35 -0.82 -17.80
N GLY A 501 -23.37 -1.45 -18.47
CA GLY A 501 -22.21 -0.79 -19.07
C GLY A 501 -21.03 -0.63 -18.11
N GLY A 502 -21.13 -1.08 -16.86
CA GLY A 502 -20.05 -1.09 -15.89
C GLY A 502 -18.87 -1.93 -16.40
N ARG A 503 -17.66 -1.36 -16.40
CA ARG A 503 -16.44 -2.04 -16.89
C ARG A 503 -15.39 -2.15 -15.79
N ASN A 504 -15.02 -3.38 -15.45
CA ASN A 504 -13.89 -3.68 -14.58
C ASN A 504 -12.80 -4.43 -15.34
N THR A 505 -11.53 -4.14 -15.03
CA THR A 505 -10.38 -4.81 -15.64
C THR A 505 -9.39 -5.17 -14.54
N ILE A 506 -9.03 -6.44 -14.43
CA ILE A 506 -8.06 -6.97 -13.45
C ILE A 506 -6.88 -7.59 -14.20
N TRP A 507 -5.69 -7.34 -13.68
CA TRP A 507 -4.44 -7.90 -14.15
C TRP A 507 -4.00 -9.04 -13.24
N PHE A 508 -3.80 -10.20 -13.83
CA PHE A 508 -3.30 -11.40 -13.18
C PHE A 508 -1.90 -11.70 -13.72
N PRO A 509 -0.83 -11.32 -13.01
CA PRO A 509 0.54 -11.44 -13.49
C PRO A 509 1.14 -12.83 -13.25
N HIS A 510 2.12 -13.19 -14.10
CA HIS A 510 2.95 -14.41 -14.05
C HIS A 510 2.16 -15.72 -14.00
N ILE A 511 1.25 -15.93 -14.95
CA ILE A 511 0.45 -17.16 -15.00
C ILE A 511 0.85 -18.14 -16.10
N ILE A 512 1.71 -17.72 -17.03
CA ILE A 512 2.40 -18.61 -17.96
C ILE A 512 3.86 -18.22 -17.97
N ASP A 513 4.72 -19.18 -17.67
CA ASP A 513 6.16 -19.09 -17.89
C ASP A 513 6.54 -20.31 -18.73
N ASN A 514 6.85 -20.06 -20.01
CA ASN A 514 7.27 -21.09 -20.95
C ASN A 514 8.76 -20.95 -21.32
N THR A 515 9.59 -20.42 -20.42
CA THR A 515 11.02 -20.19 -20.70
C THR A 515 11.89 -21.45 -20.68
N GLY A 516 11.27 -22.65 -20.61
CA GLY A 516 11.97 -23.94 -20.55
C GLY A 516 12.66 -24.18 -19.20
N PRO A 517 13.30 -25.36 -18.97
CA PRO A 517 14.09 -25.59 -17.78
C PRO A 517 15.28 -24.63 -17.77
N SER A 518 15.14 -23.57 -16.98
CA SER A 518 16.10 -22.52 -16.64
C SER A 518 17.56 -22.99 -16.67
N PHE A 519 18.39 -22.29 -17.45
CA PHE A 519 19.86 -22.32 -17.36
C PHE A 519 20.37 -21.46 -16.20
#